data_AF-A0A2M7XDT0-F1
#
_entry.id   AF-A0A2M7XDT0-F1
#
_cell.length_a   1.000
_cell.length_b   1.000
_cell.length_c   1.000
_cell.angle_alpha   90.00
_cell.angle_beta   90.00
_cell.angle_gamma   90.00
#
_symmetry.space_group_name_H-M   'P 1'
#
loop_
_entity.id
_entity.type
_entity.pdbx_description
1 polymer ?
#
loop_
_entity_poly.entity_id
_entity_poly.type
_entity_poly.pdbx_seq_one_letter_code
_entity_poly.pdbx_strand_id
1 'polypeptide(L)'
;MGFVDLILIVIVGAFVIFGLFFGLIHTIGSLVGTIVGIVIASRLVDPFTEMFSFLFGEGGIGKVIVFIILFIIVTRLVGLLFWMFEKVFHMVSFVPFVKSINRLLGGFFGFIEGVVVVGVILFYAMQVLPEDTLLLALESSAVAEYLVAVVSALQVLFPESLHIIETTA
;
A
#
# COMPACT_ATOMS: atom_id res chain seq x y z
N MET A 1 5.03 -21.65 -7.45
CA MET A 1 4.95 -20.28 -7.97
C MET A 1 3.71 -20.21 -8.85
N GLY A 2 2.60 -19.80 -8.26
CA GLY A 2 1.34 -19.61 -8.98
C GLY A 2 1.38 -18.35 -9.85
N PHE A 3 0.39 -18.20 -10.73
CA PHE A 3 0.21 -16.97 -11.51
C PHE A 3 0.03 -15.73 -10.60
N VAL A 4 -0.61 -15.91 -9.44
CA VAL A 4 -0.79 -14.86 -8.42
C VAL A 4 0.55 -14.41 -7.83
N ASP A 5 1.45 -15.34 -7.48
CA ASP A 5 2.79 -14.99 -6.97
C ASP A 5 3.55 -14.10 -7.95
N LEU A 6 3.48 -14.44 -9.25
CA LEU A 6 4.13 -13.66 -10.31
C LEU A 6 3.57 -12.23 -10.36
N ILE A 7 2.26 -12.06 -10.29
CA ILE A 7 1.62 -10.74 -10.29
C ILE A 7 2.07 -9.93 -9.08
N LEU A 8 2.02 -10.53 -7.87
CA LEU A 8 2.40 -9.84 -6.63
C LEU A 8 3.87 -9.41 -6.64
N ILE A 9 4.76 -10.30 -7.09
CA ILE A 9 6.20 -9.99 -7.24
C ILE A 9 6.41 -8.86 -8.25
N VAL A 10 5.69 -8.86 -9.37
CA VAL A 10 5.80 -7.78 -10.39
C VAL A 10 5.34 -6.45 -9.81
N ILE A 11 4.24 -6.42 -9.05
CA ILE A 11 3.74 -5.19 -8.42
C ILE A 11 4.76 -4.68 -7.40
N VAL A 12 5.21 -5.52 -6.47
CA VAL A 12 6.23 -5.13 -5.47
C VAL A 12 7.53 -4.68 -6.17
N GLY A 13 7.95 -5.41 -7.20
CA GLY A 13 9.10 -5.06 -8.03
C GLY A 13 8.98 -3.69 -8.70
N ALA A 14 7.77 -3.30 -9.12
CA ALA A 14 7.52 -1.96 -9.64
C ALA A 14 7.82 -0.88 -8.59
N PHE A 15 7.42 -1.06 -7.32
CA PHE A 15 7.76 -0.12 -6.25
C PHE A 15 9.27 -0.04 -6.00
N VAL A 16 9.99 -1.17 -6.06
CA VAL A 16 11.47 -1.17 -5.98
C VAL A 16 12.08 -0.33 -7.09
N ILE A 17 11.63 -0.56 -8.33
CA ILE A 17 12.12 0.16 -9.51
C ILE A 17 11.82 1.67 -9.36
N PHE A 18 10.62 2.05 -8.94
CA PHE A 18 10.28 3.44 -8.67
C PHE A 18 11.17 4.05 -7.58
N GLY A 19 11.40 3.33 -6.48
CA GLY A 19 12.31 3.76 -5.42
C GLY A 19 13.73 3.96 -5.91
N LEU A 20 14.25 3.08 -6.76
CA LEU A 20 15.56 3.24 -7.40
C LEU A 20 15.64 4.48 -8.30
N PHE A 21 14.55 4.84 -8.99
CA PHE A 21 14.52 6.01 -9.88
C PHE A 21 14.47 7.34 -9.12
N PHE A 22 13.57 7.44 -8.14
CA PHE A 22 13.31 8.67 -7.39
C PHE A 22 14.27 8.87 -6.20
N GLY A 23 14.79 7.79 -5.62
CA GLY A 23 15.74 7.82 -4.52
C GLY A 23 15.11 8.02 -3.14
N LEU A 24 15.96 7.95 -2.12
CA LEU A 24 15.58 7.80 -0.70
C LEU A 24 14.56 8.82 -0.21
N ILE A 25 14.83 10.12 -0.40
CA ILE A 25 14.00 11.20 0.17
C ILE A 25 12.57 11.09 -0.34
N HIS A 26 12.42 10.90 -1.66
CA HIS A 26 11.12 10.73 -2.28
C HIS A 26 10.40 9.48 -1.76
N THR A 27 11.10 8.35 -1.67
CA THR A 27 10.49 7.10 -1.22
C THR A 27 10.11 7.12 0.25
N ILE A 28 10.86 7.80 1.12
CA ILE A 28 10.43 8.02 2.52
C ILE A 28 9.16 8.86 2.56
N GLY A 29 9.08 9.94 1.77
CA GLY A 29 7.86 10.74 1.66
C GLY A 29 6.67 9.94 1.15
N SER A 30 6.90 9.06 0.18
CA SER A 30 5.89 8.13 -0.35
C SER A 30 5.44 7.12 0.72
N LEU A 31 6.37 6.56 1.49
CA LEU A 31 6.06 5.66 2.60
C LEU A 31 5.20 6.35 3.67
N VAL A 32 5.52 7.60 4.03
CA VAL A 32 4.68 8.40 4.94
C VAL A 32 3.29 8.63 4.35
N GLY A 33 3.22 8.97 3.06
CA GLY A 33 1.96 9.10 2.34
C GLY A 33 1.16 7.79 2.26
N THR A 34 1.84 6.65 2.23
CA THR A 34 1.23 5.32 2.31
C THR A 34 0.60 5.11 3.67
N ILE A 35 1.30 5.37 4.78
CA ILE A 35 0.74 5.24 6.12
C ILE A 35 -0.49 6.14 6.32
N VAL A 36 -0.38 7.42 5.95
CA VAL A 36 -1.50 8.37 6.03
C VAL A 36 -2.65 7.94 5.13
N GLY A 37 -2.33 7.47 3.91
CA GLY A 37 -3.28 6.92 2.96
C GLY A 37 -4.10 5.78 3.52
N ILE A 38 -3.44 4.81 4.16
CA ILE A 38 -4.10 3.65 4.77
C ILE A 38 -5.06 4.09 5.86
N VAL A 39 -4.62 4.98 6.76
CA VAL A 39 -5.43 5.45 7.90
C VAL A 39 -6.66 6.23 7.43
N ILE A 40 -6.51 7.11 6.44
CA ILE A 40 -7.61 7.92 5.95
C ILE A 40 -8.56 7.09 5.08
N ALA A 41 -8.02 6.26 4.18
CA ALA A 41 -8.83 5.41 3.31
C ALA A 41 -9.67 4.40 4.11
N SER A 42 -9.10 3.78 5.15
CA SER A 42 -9.83 2.81 5.98
C SER A 42 -10.98 3.44 6.78
N ARG A 43 -10.90 4.75 7.08
CA ARG A 43 -11.97 5.49 7.76
C ARG A 43 -13.04 6.02 6.81
N LEU A 44 -12.64 6.35 5.58
CA LEU A 44 -13.52 6.95 4.59
C LEU A 44 -14.20 5.94 3.67
N VAL A 45 -13.73 4.69 3.63
CA VAL A 45 -14.27 3.68 2.72
C VAL A 45 -15.76 3.42 2.94
N ASP A 46 -16.19 3.19 4.18
CA ASP A 46 -17.60 2.92 4.50
C ASP A 46 -18.53 4.08 4.12
N PRO A 47 -18.33 5.33 4.60
CA PRO A 47 -19.21 6.44 4.22
C PRO A 47 -19.17 6.76 2.72
N PHE A 48 -18.04 6.55 2.03
CA PHE A 48 -17.99 6.73 0.58
C PHE A 48 -18.75 5.64 -0.17
N THR A 49 -18.64 4.38 0.26
CA THR A 49 -19.36 3.27 -0.38
C THR A 49 -20.87 3.39 -0.20
N GLU A 50 -21.33 3.87 0.96
CA GLU A 50 -22.75 4.16 1.20
C GLU A 50 -23.24 5.34 0.35
N MET A 51 -22.49 6.45 0.32
CA MET A 51 -22.87 7.64 -0.44
C MET A 51 -22.88 7.40 -1.95
N PHE A 52 -22.01 6.52 -2.45
CA PHE A 52 -21.89 6.18 -3.87
C PHE A 52 -22.26 4.72 -4.17
N SER A 53 -23.20 4.16 -3.40
CA SER A 53 -23.64 2.77 -3.57
C SER A 53 -24.16 2.49 -4.99
N PHE A 54 -24.72 3.50 -5.66
CA PHE A 54 -25.16 3.41 -7.05
C PHE A 54 -24.02 3.22 -8.07
N LEU A 55 -22.78 3.64 -7.75
CA LEU A 55 -21.62 3.49 -8.62
C LEU A 55 -20.82 2.22 -8.34
N PHE A 56 -20.62 1.91 -7.06
CA PHE A 56 -19.69 0.87 -6.62
C PHE A 56 -20.40 -0.41 -6.16
N GLY A 57 -21.72 -0.36 -5.95
CA GLY A 57 -22.49 -1.43 -5.33
C GLY A 57 -22.28 -1.50 -3.81
N GLU A 58 -23.13 -2.28 -3.13
CA GLU A 58 -23.07 -2.47 -1.67
C GLU A 58 -22.19 -3.66 -1.24
N GLY A 59 -21.59 -4.37 -2.20
CA GLY A 59 -20.78 -5.56 -1.94
C GLY A 59 -19.31 -5.24 -1.62
N GLY A 60 -18.59 -6.26 -1.11
CA GLY A 60 -17.17 -6.15 -0.77
C GLY A 60 -16.27 -5.68 -1.92
N ILE A 61 -16.58 -6.05 -3.16
CA ILE A 61 -15.83 -5.59 -4.35
C ILE A 61 -15.88 -4.06 -4.46
N GLY A 62 -17.04 -3.45 -4.22
CA GLY A 62 -17.20 -2.00 -4.20
C GLY A 62 -16.33 -1.34 -3.13
N LYS A 63 -16.30 -1.94 -1.93
CA LYS A 63 -15.44 -1.47 -0.84
C LYS A 63 -13.95 -1.53 -1.19
N VAL A 64 -13.47 -2.61 -1.80
CA VAL A 64 -12.07 -2.72 -2.24
C VAL A 64 -11.74 -1.64 -3.27
N ILE A 65 -12.61 -1.42 -4.25
CA ILE A 65 -12.41 -0.39 -5.28
C ILE A 65 -12.33 1.01 -4.65
N VAL A 66 -13.29 1.34 -3.77
CA VAL A 66 -13.31 2.64 -3.09
C VAL A 66 -12.10 2.82 -2.20
N PHE A 67 -11.69 1.78 -1.46
CA PHE A 67 -10.47 1.81 -0.65
C PHE A 67 -9.24 2.13 -1.50
N ILE A 68 -9.05 1.44 -2.63
CA ILE A 68 -7.91 1.68 -3.54
C ILE A 68 -7.94 3.11 -4.08
N ILE A 69 -9.11 3.61 -4.49
CA ILE A 69 -9.27 4.98 -5.01
C ILE A 69 -8.90 6.01 -3.94
N LEU A 70 -9.48 5.90 -2.74
CA LEU A 70 -9.22 6.81 -1.63
C LEU A 70 -7.75 6.76 -1.21
N PHE A 71 -7.18 5.56 -1.12
CA PHE A 71 -5.77 5.34 -0.83
C PHE A 71 -4.88 6.09 -1.83
N ILE A 72 -5.08 5.87 -3.13
CA ILE A 72 -4.30 6.55 -4.17
C ILE A 72 -4.46 8.07 -4.09
N ILE A 73 -5.68 8.58 -3.90
CA ILE A 73 -5.93 10.03 -3.81
C ILE A 73 -5.16 10.62 -2.62
N VAL A 74 -5.29 10.03 -1.43
CA VAL A 74 -4.64 10.54 -0.22
C VAL A 74 -3.12 10.46 -0.34
N THR A 75 -2.57 9.33 -0.77
CA THR A 75 -1.12 9.17 -0.93
C THR A 75 -0.56 10.16 -1.95
N ARG A 76 -1.28 10.44 -3.05
CA ARG A 76 -0.89 11.46 -4.03
C ARG A 76 -0.97 12.88 -3.47
N LEU A 77 -1.98 13.20 -2.66
CA LEU A 77 -2.08 14.50 -2.00
C LEU A 77 -0.91 14.71 -1.01
N VAL A 78 -0.58 13.70 -0.21
CA VAL A 78 0.56 13.77 0.71
C VAL A 78 1.87 13.92 -0.08
N GLY A 79 2.07 13.12 -1.13
CA GLY A 79 3.23 13.24 -2.01
C GLY A 79 3.35 14.62 -2.67
N LEU A 80 2.22 15.22 -3.08
CA LEU A 80 2.18 16.58 -3.62
C LEU A 80 2.62 17.61 -2.58
N LEU A 81 2.18 17.48 -1.33
CA LEU A 81 2.61 18.36 -0.23
C LEU A 81 4.12 18.25 -0.02
N PHE A 82 4.66 17.03 0.08
CA PHE A 82 6.10 16.80 0.21
C PHE A 82 6.89 17.37 -0.98
N TRP A 83 6.39 17.21 -2.20
CA TRP A 83 7.02 17.78 -3.39
C TRP A 83 7.04 19.31 -3.35
N MET A 84 5.96 19.95 -2.90
CA MET A 84 5.93 21.40 -2.70
C MET A 84 6.95 21.86 -1.66
N PHE A 85 7.12 21.11 -0.57
CA PHE A 85 8.15 21.40 0.44
C PHE A 85 9.56 21.22 -0.11
N GLU A 86 9.85 20.11 -0.79
CA GLU A 86 11.17 19.81 -1.36
C GLU A 86 11.65 20.90 -2.33
N LYS A 87 10.72 21.45 -3.13
CA LYS A 87 11.00 22.54 -4.07
C LYS A 87 11.49 23.83 -3.40
N VAL A 88 11.15 24.03 -2.13
CA VAL A 88 11.58 25.20 -1.33
C VAL A 88 12.97 24.98 -0.72
N PHE A 89 13.41 23.72 -0.55
CA PHE A 89 14.65 23.35 0.16
C PHE A 89 15.80 22.91 -0.75
N HIS A 90 15.72 23.12 -2.07
CA HIS A 90 16.77 22.66 -2.99
C HIS A 90 18.13 23.36 -2.78
N MET A 91 18.95 22.74 -1.94
CA MET A 91 20.40 22.89 -1.96
C MET A 91 21.05 21.54 -1.60
N VAL A 92 22.16 21.22 -2.29
CA VAL A 92 23.09 20.08 -2.07
C VAL A 92 22.55 18.73 -2.63
N SER A 93 23.26 17.93 -3.44
CA SER A 93 24.70 17.61 -3.53
C SER A 93 25.09 17.07 -4.91
N PHE A 94 26.20 17.56 -5.48
CA PHE A 94 26.78 17.15 -6.78
C PHE A 94 27.84 16.04 -6.61
N VAL A 95 27.50 14.91 -5.98
CA VAL A 95 28.46 13.80 -5.78
C VAL A 95 27.89 12.47 -6.30
N PRO A 96 28.49 11.83 -7.32
CA PRO A 96 27.93 10.65 -7.99
C PRO A 96 27.84 9.39 -7.11
N PHE A 97 28.73 9.24 -6.13
CA PHE A 97 28.67 8.12 -5.16
C PHE A 97 27.45 8.23 -4.23
N VAL A 98 27.20 9.44 -3.70
CA VAL A 98 26.04 9.74 -2.84
C VAL A 98 24.74 9.54 -3.62
N LYS A 99 24.72 9.88 -4.91
CA LYS A 99 23.56 9.65 -5.79
C LYS A 99 23.22 8.16 -5.94
N SER A 100 24.23 7.30 -6.04
CA SER A 100 24.02 5.86 -6.19
C SER A 100 23.49 5.23 -4.90
N ILE A 101 24.04 5.60 -3.73
CA ILE A 101 23.52 5.19 -2.43
C ILE A 101 22.08 5.69 -2.23
N ASN A 102 21.80 6.95 -2.57
CA ASN A 102 20.46 7.53 -2.49
C ASN A 102 19.44 6.70 -3.29
N ARG A 103 19.81 6.27 -4.49
CA ARG A 103 18.96 5.43 -5.34
C ARG A 103 18.78 4.03 -4.74
N LEU A 104 19.86 3.37 -4.33
CA LEU A 104 19.79 2.03 -3.71
C LEU A 104 18.91 2.03 -2.46
N LEU A 105 19.09 3.01 -1.58
CA LEU A 105 18.24 3.17 -0.40
C LEU A 105 16.79 3.46 -0.80
N GLY A 106 16.56 4.28 -1.83
CA GLY A 106 15.22 4.44 -2.42
C GLY A 106 14.62 3.11 -2.86
N GLY A 107 15.38 2.24 -3.53
CA GLY A 107 14.93 0.89 -3.90
C GLY A 107 14.57 0.01 -2.70
N PHE A 108 15.37 0.05 -1.63
CA PHE A 108 15.09 -0.67 -0.39
C PHE A 108 13.81 -0.18 0.29
N PHE A 109 13.63 1.13 0.44
CA PHE A 109 12.38 1.68 0.98
C PHE A 109 11.20 1.44 0.04
N GLY A 110 11.43 1.39 -1.28
CA GLY A 110 10.41 1.06 -2.27
C GLY A 110 9.96 -0.40 -2.15
N PHE A 111 10.87 -1.32 -1.82
CA PHE A 111 10.49 -2.69 -1.48
C PHE A 111 9.56 -2.72 -0.26
N ILE A 112 9.93 -2.04 0.82
CA ILE A 112 9.12 -1.96 2.04
C ILE A 112 7.74 -1.37 1.72
N GLU A 113 7.72 -0.27 0.98
CA GLU A 113 6.48 0.38 0.57
C GLU A 113 5.61 -0.55 -0.27
N GLY A 114 6.17 -1.22 -1.28
CA GLY A 114 5.43 -2.17 -2.11
C GLY A 114 4.85 -3.33 -1.30
N VAL A 115 5.62 -3.90 -0.38
CA VAL A 115 5.15 -4.95 0.53
C VAL A 115 3.98 -4.45 1.39
N VAL A 116 4.09 -3.25 1.97
CA VAL A 116 3.03 -2.66 2.81
C VAL A 116 1.78 -2.36 1.98
N VAL A 117 1.92 -1.70 0.83
CA VAL A 117 0.77 -1.32 -0.02
C VAL A 117 0.03 -2.55 -0.51
N VAL A 118 0.75 -3.51 -1.10
CA VAL A 118 0.12 -4.72 -1.65
C VAL A 118 -0.46 -5.56 -0.52
N GLY A 119 0.27 -5.72 0.58
CA GLY A 119 -0.21 -6.46 1.75
C GLY A 119 -1.49 -5.85 2.33
N VAL A 120 -1.58 -4.52 2.47
CA VAL A 120 -2.75 -3.87 3.06
C VAL A 120 -3.96 -3.98 2.14
N ILE A 121 -3.77 -3.87 0.82
CA ILE A 121 -4.86 -4.07 -0.14
C ILE A 121 -5.37 -5.51 -0.08
N LEU A 122 -4.47 -6.51 -0.04
CA LEU A 122 -4.85 -7.91 0.11
C LEU A 122 -5.55 -8.17 1.44
N PHE A 123 -5.00 -7.66 2.54
CA PHE A 123 -5.56 -7.80 3.88
C PHE A 123 -6.96 -7.19 3.97
N TYR A 124 -7.16 -5.99 3.43
CA TYR A 124 -8.47 -5.37 3.37
C TYR A 124 -9.45 -6.17 2.49
N ALA A 125 -8.99 -6.64 1.33
CA ALA A 125 -9.81 -7.46 0.43
C ALA A 125 -10.31 -8.74 1.11
N MET A 126 -9.46 -9.42 1.89
CA MET A 126 -9.84 -10.61 2.67
C MET A 126 -10.91 -10.35 3.74
N GLN A 127 -10.97 -9.13 4.28
CA GLN A 127 -11.98 -8.80 5.29
C GLN A 127 -13.36 -8.52 4.68
N VAL A 128 -13.41 -8.01 3.46
CA VAL A 128 -14.67 -7.54 2.86
C VAL A 128 -15.23 -8.45 1.77
N LEU A 129 -14.38 -9.30 1.16
CA LEU A 129 -14.83 -10.25 0.14
C LEU A 129 -15.24 -11.59 0.78
N PRO A 130 -16.16 -12.34 0.14
CA PRO A 130 -16.51 -13.69 0.60
C PRO A 130 -15.30 -14.62 0.59
N GLU A 131 -15.18 -15.47 1.61
CA GLU A 131 -14.04 -16.39 1.79
C GLU A 131 -13.76 -17.18 0.52
N ASP A 132 -14.78 -17.78 -0.09
CA ASP A 132 -14.70 -18.62 -1.30
C ASP A 132 -13.98 -17.95 -2.48
N THR A 133 -14.07 -16.62 -2.59
CA THR A 133 -13.52 -15.86 -3.73
C THR A 133 -12.02 -15.66 -3.61
N LEU A 134 -11.53 -15.42 -2.40
CA LEU A 134 -10.10 -15.18 -2.15
C LEU A 134 -9.36 -16.43 -1.73
N LEU A 135 -10.00 -17.34 -1.00
CA LEU A 135 -9.37 -18.57 -0.52
C LEU A 135 -8.90 -19.41 -1.72
N LEU A 136 -9.72 -19.57 -2.76
CA LEU A 136 -9.34 -20.28 -3.99
C LEU A 136 -8.24 -19.56 -4.79
N ALA A 137 -8.18 -18.24 -4.74
CA ALA A 137 -7.17 -17.44 -5.45
C ALA A 137 -5.82 -17.39 -4.70
N LEU A 138 -5.86 -17.48 -3.38
CA LEU A 138 -4.70 -17.29 -2.50
C LEU A 138 -4.17 -18.58 -1.86
N GLU A 139 -4.93 -19.69 -1.86
CA GLU A 139 -4.57 -20.97 -1.22
C GLU A 139 -3.20 -21.52 -1.62
N SER A 140 -2.75 -21.17 -2.83
CA SER A 140 -1.48 -21.63 -3.40
C SER A 140 -0.36 -20.58 -3.40
N SER A 141 -0.64 -19.36 -2.91
CA SER A 141 0.26 -18.21 -3.02
C SER A 141 1.08 -17.97 -1.76
N ALA A 142 2.33 -18.44 -1.77
CA ALA A 142 3.28 -18.18 -0.70
C ALA A 142 3.60 -16.68 -0.54
N VAL A 143 3.54 -15.91 -1.63
CA VAL A 143 3.79 -14.46 -1.61
C VAL A 143 2.65 -13.73 -0.89
N ALA A 144 1.40 -14.11 -1.16
CA ALA A 144 0.26 -13.51 -0.48
C ALA A 144 0.30 -13.76 1.03
N GLU A 145 0.61 -14.99 1.45
CA GLU A 145 0.75 -15.35 2.87
C GLU A 145 1.82 -14.48 3.55
N TYR A 146 2.98 -14.30 2.92
CA TYR A 146 4.04 -13.43 3.45
C TYR A 146 3.60 -11.97 3.55
N LEU A 147 2.96 -11.43 2.50
CA LEU A 147 2.49 -10.04 2.49
C LEU A 147 1.45 -9.77 3.59
N VAL A 148 0.54 -10.71 3.80
CA VAL A 148 -0.47 -10.65 4.86
C VAL A 148 0.20 -10.71 6.23
N ALA A 149 1.12 -11.66 6.44
CA ALA A 149 1.83 -11.80 7.72
C ALA A 149 2.58 -10.52 8.12
N VAL A 150 3.22 -9.85 7.15
CA VAL A 150 3.88 -8.56 7.39
C VAL A 150 2.88 -7.50 7.85
N VAL A 151 1.71 -7.42 7.22
CA VAL A 151 0.68 -6.45 7.59
C VAL A 151 0.05 -6.77 8.95
N SER A 152 -0.18 -8.04 9.25
CA SER A 152 -0.63 -8.49 10.57
C SER A 152 0.35 -8.07 11.67
N ALA A 153 1.66 -8.20 11.43
CA ALA A 153 2.68 -7.73 12.38
C ALA A 153 2.67 -6.20 12.55
N LEU A 154 2.21 -5.45 11.54
CA LEU A 154 2.11 -4.00 11.56
C LEU A 154 0.75 -3.48 12.09
N GLN A 155 -0.16 -4.35 12.55
CA GLN A 155 -1.48 -3.94 13.07
C GLN A 155 -1.45 -3.00 14.26
N VAL A 156 -0.38 -3.04 15.05
CA VAL A 156 -0.15 -2.05 16.11
C VAL A 156 -0.10 -0.61 15.56
N LEU A 157 0.27 -0.44 14.29
CA LEU A 157 0.31 0.85 13.60
C LEU A 157 -1.01 1.20 12.89
N PHE A 158 -1.91 0.22 12.72
CA PHE A 158 -3.18 0.39 12.03
C PHE A 158 -4.32 0.72 13.00
N PRO A 159 -5.31 1.54 12.57
CA PRO A 159 -6.51 1.82 13.37
C PRO A 159 -7.29 0.53 13.66
N GLU A 160 -8.02 0.48 14.78
CA GLU A 160 -8.77 -0.70 15.25
C GLU A 160 -9.71 -1.31 14.19
N SER A 161 -10.16 -0.51 13.22
CA SER A 161 -10.96 -0.98 12.07
C SER A 161 -10.22 -1.93 11.11
N LEU A 162 -8.91 -2.10 11.27
CA LEU A 162 -8.07 -3.04 10.51
C LEU A 162 -7.42 -4.09 11.43
N HIS A 163 -7.79 -4.16 12.71
CA HIS A 163 -7.35 -5.24 13.58
C HIS A 163 -8.03 -6.54 13.15
N ILE A 164 -7.31 -7.66 13.21
CA ILE A 164 -7.97 -8.96 13.05
C ILE A 164 -9.01 -9.02 14.18
N ILE A 165 -10.29 -9.09 13.83
CA ILE A 165 -11.26 -9.62 14.78
C ILE A 165 -10.79 -11.04 14.99
N GLU A 166 -10.19 -11.33 16.16
CA GLU A 166 -9.82 -12.67 16.56
C GLU A 166 -11.04 -13.55 16.30
N THR A 167 -11.01 -14.30 15.20
CA THR A 167 -11.91 -15.43 15.01
C THR A 167 -11.49 -16.38 16.10
N THR A 168 -12.23 -16.28 17.20
CA THR A 168 -12.14 -17.20 18.32
C THR A 168 -12.34 -18.60 17.74
N ALA A 169 -11.46 -19.50 18.14
CA ALA A 169 -11.38 -20.90 17.78
C ALA A 169 -12.73 -21.64 17.74
#